data_AF-A0A270PJQ0-F1
#
_entry.id   AF-A0A270PJQ0-F1
#
_cell.length_a   1.000
_cell.length_b   1.000
_cell.length_c   1.000
_cell.angle_alpha   90.00
_cell.angle_beta   90.00
_cell.angle_gamma   90.00
#
_symmetry.space_group_name_H-M   'P 1'
#
loop_
_entity.id
_entity.type
_entity.pdbx_description
1 polymer ?
#
loop_
_entity_poly.entity_id
_entity_poly.type
_entity_poly.pdbx_seq_one_letter_code
_entity_poly.pdbx_strand_id
1 'polypeptide(L)'
;MGAPTIRTMGKGTINAIRKVWVDATSTKFAMVMPDDGCSRLAVRIGANITADGEDYFFVGDKVRYTVIIGQAGEFPRAQDLVKSGAGSSSV
;
A
#
# COMPACT_ATOMS: atom_id res chain seq x y z
N MET A 1 -22.43 19.51 5.89
CA MET A 1 -21.34 19.87 4.97
C MET A 1 -20.22 18.86 5.22
N GLY A 2 -20.01 17.89 4.34
CA GLY A 2 -19.00 16.84 4.56
C GLY A 2 -17.60 17.44 4.43
N ALA A 3 -16.74 17.23 5.43
CA ALA A 3 -15.36 17.69 5.34
C ALA A 3 -14.66 17.04 4.12
N PRO A 4 -13.83 17.79 3.38
CA PRO A 4 -13.23 17.30 2.16
C PRO A 4 -12.24 16.18 2.47
N THR A 5 -12.39 15.04 1.78
CA THR A 5 -11.39 13.98 1.79
C THR A 5 -10.20 14.41 0.94
N ILE A 6 -9.02 14.54 1.55
CA ILE A 6 -7.79 14.88 0.83
C ILE A 6 -7.14 13.58 0.37
N ARG A 7 -6.77 13.51 -0.92
CA ARG A 7 -6.03 12.40 -1.50
C ARG A 7 -4.65 12.89 -1.92
N THR A 8 -3.61 12.28 -1.38
CA THR A 8 -2.22 12.64 -1.65
C THR A 8 -1.45 11.40 -2.09
N MET A 9 -0.64 11.52 -3.15
CA MET A 9 0.23 10.43 -3.56
C MET A 9 1.49 10.41 -2.71
N GLY A 10 1.83 9.24 -2.16
CA GLY A 10 3.07 8.98 -1.45
C GLY A 10 3.99 8.03 -2.23
N LYS A 11 5.27 8.06 -1.86
CA LYS A 11 6.29 7.12 -2.32
C LYS A 11 6.99 6.54 -1.10
N GLY A 12 7.44 5.30 -1.22
CA GLY A 12 8.18 4.65 -0.15
C GLY A 12 8.72 3.30 -0.57
N THR A 13 9.29 2.61 0.41
CA THR A 13 9.85 1.28 0.24
C THR A 13 9.15 0.28 1.16
N ILE A 14 8.78 -0.88 0.63
CA ILE A 14 8.22 -1.96 1.47
C ILE A 14 9.32 -2.47 2.40
N ASN A 15 9.11 -2.39 3.70
CA ASN A 15 10.07 -2.90 4.69
C ASN A 15 9.62 -4.19 5.37
N ALA A 16 8.33 -4.56 5.29
CA ALA A 16 7.85 -5.89 5.65
C ALA A 16 6.51 -6.18 4.98
N ILE A 17 6.16 -7.46 4.87
CA ILE A 17 4.82 -7.90 4.50
C ILE A 17 4.24 -8.72 5.65
N ARG A 18 3.00 -8.41 6.04
CA ARG A 18 2.30 -9.08 7.14
C ARG A 18 0.99 -9.68 6.64
N LYS A 19 0.77 -10.94 6.95
CA LYS A 19 -0.52 -11.61 6.74
C LYS A 19 -1.32 -11.53 8.03
N VAL A 20 -2.49 -10.90 7.96
CA VAL A 20 -3.44 -10.74 9.07
C VAL A 20 -4.64 -11.63 8.77
N TRP A 21 -5.04 -12.44 9.75
CA TRP A 21 -6.22 -13.28 9.68
C TRP A 21 -7.35 -12.62 10.45
N VAL A 22 -8.50 -12.46 9.81
CA VAL A 22 -9.76 -12.02 10.44
C VAL A 22 -10.77 -13.12 10.16
N ASP A 23 -11.14 -13.85 11.20
CA ASP A 23 -11.92 -15.10 11.10
C ASP A 23 -11.29 -16.08 10.08
N ALA A 24 -12.04 -16.44 9.03
CA ALA A 24 -11.57 -17.30 7.95
C ALA A 24 -10.89 -16.54 6.79
N THR A 25 -10.84 -15.20 6.83
CA THR A 25 -10.32 -14.38 5.74
C THR A 25 -8.90 -13.91 6.03
N SER A 26 -7.95 -14.28 5.17
CA SER A 26 -6.59 -13.75 5.26
C SER A 26 -6.41 -12.51 4.39
N THR A 27 -5.87 -11.44 4.96
CA THR A 27 -5.51 -10.21 4.26
C THR A 27 -4.02 -9.94 4.41
N LYS A 28 -3.34 -9.63 3.30
CA LYS A 28 -1.93 -9.23 3.31
C LYS A 28 -1.81 -7.71 3.34
N PHE A 29 -0.85 -7.22 4.12
CA PHE A 29 -0.52 -5.81 4.23
C PHE A 29 0.96 -5.62 3.94
N ALA A 30 1.27 -4.68 3.05
CA ALA A 30 2.60 -4.16 2.87
C ALA A 30 2.83 -3.06 3.89
N MET A 31 3.88 -3.22 4.67
CA MET A 31 4.36 -2.16 5.53
C MET A 31 5.34 -1.32 4.72
N VAL A 32 5.03 -0.05 4.54
CA VAL A 32 5.80 0.90 3.72
C VAL A 32 6.46 1.91 4.62
N MET A 33 7.75 2.14 4.39
CA MET A 33 8.50 3.25 4.95
C MET A 33 8.47 4.40 3.93
N PRO A 34 7.75 5.51 4.22
CA PRO A 34 7.69 6.66 3.32
C PRO A 34 9.06 7.29 3.11
N ASP A 35 9.34 7.76 1.89
CA ASP A 35 10.60 8.44 1.58
C ASP A 35 10.70 9.82 2.27
N ASP A 36 9.55 10.43 2.59
CA ASP A 36 9.44 11.74 3.26
C ASP A 36 9.73 11.67 4.78
N GLY A 37 10.24 10.55 5.29
CA GLY A 37 10.64 10.38 6.69
C GLY A 37 9.47 10.27 7.70
N CYS A 38 8.24 10.16 7.20
CA CYS A 38 7.04 10.01 8.01
C CYS A 38 6.91 8.62 8.65
N SER A 39 5.93 8.47 9.55
CA SER A 39 5.62 7.18 10.20
C SER A 39 5.31 6.08 9.19
N ARG A 40 5.70 4.86 9.54
CA ARG A 40 5.47 3.65 8.74
C ARG A 40 3.97 3.46 8.46
N LEU A 41 3.62 3.18 7.21
CA LEU A 41 2.24 3.00 6.77
C LEU A 41 1.94 1.53 6.49
N ALA A 42 0.74 1.08 6.83
CA ALA A 42 0.23 -0.22 6.43
C ALA A 42 -0.71 -0.05 5.22
N VAL A 43 -0.36 -0.68 4.11
CA VAL A 43 -1.15 -0.63 2.87
C VAL A 43 -1.67 -2.02 2.58
N ARG A 44 -3.00 -2.17 2.42
CA ARG A 44 -3.59 -3.45 2.06
C ARG A 44 -3.09 -3.86 0.67
N ILE A 45 -2.53 -5.05 0.56
CA ILE A 45 -2.27 -5.70 -0.73
C ILE A 45 -3.61 -6.28 -1.17
N GLY A 46 -4.17 -5.75 -2.27
CA GLY A 46 -5.41 -6.26 -2.84
C GLY A 46 -5.25 -7.72 -3.28
N ALA A 47 -6.34 -8.35 -3.73
CA ALA A 47 -6.30 -9.68 -4.33
C ALA A 47 -5.61 -9.71 -5.72
N ASN A 48 -4.74 -8.72 -6.02
CA ASN A 48 -3.88 -8.67 -7.19
C ASN A 48 -2.77 -9.72 -7.04
N ILE A 49 -3.21 -10.97 -7.01
CA ILE A 49 -2.46 -12.15 -7.36
C ILE A 49 -2.22 -12.00 -8.86
N THR A 50 -0.98 -12.07 -9.32
CA THR A 50 -0.72 -12.27 -10.75
C THR A 50 -1.41 -13.55 -11.22
N ALA A 51 -1.59 -13.77 -12.52
CA ALA A 51 -2.21 -14.99 -13.04
C ALA A 51 -1.55 -16.29 -12.47
N ASP A 52 -0.30 -16.19 -12.02
CA ASP A 52 0.53 -17.26 -11.47
C ASP A 52 0.50 -17.44 -9.94
N GLY A 53 -0.36 -16.74 -9.19
CA GLY A 53 -0.45 -17.01 -7.74
C GLY A 53 0.58 -16.29 -6.87
N GLU A 54 1.56 -15.61 -7.46
CA GLU A 54 2.69 -15.01 -6.74
C GLU A 54 2.39 -13.61 -6.21
N ASP A 55 2.95 -13.31 -5.03
CA ASP A 55 2.86 -11.97 -4.45
C ASP A 55 3.62 -10.98 -5.34
N TYR A 56 2.90 -10.06 -5.98
CA TYR A 56 3.48 -9.02 -6.84
C TYR A 56 4.43 -8.05 -6.10
N PHE A 57 4.49 -8.13 -4.77
CA PHE A 57 5.25 -7.21 -3.90
C PHE A 57 6.19 -7.98 -2.97
N PHE A 58 7.41 -7.46 -2.83
CA PHE A 58 8.47 -7.98 -1.98
C PHE A 58 9.03 -6.89 -1.07
N VAL A 59 9.68 -7.32 0.02
CA VAL A 59 10.44 -6.41 0.87
C VAL A 59 11.61 -5.83 0.07
N GLY A 60 11.78 -4.52 0.12
CA GLY A 60 12.74 -3.76 -0.67
C GLY A 60 12.14 -3.12 -1.93
N ASP A 61 10.92 -3.49 -2.33
CA ASP A 61 10.28 -2.87 -3.48
C ASP A 61 9.97 -1.40 -3.22
N LYS A 62 10.36 -0.54 -4.17
CA LYS A 62 9.90 0.84 -4.22
C LYS A 62 8.47 0.87 -4.72
N VAL A 63 7.61 1.59 -4.02
CA VAL A 63 6.18 1.63 -4.26
C VAL A 63 5.62 3.04 -4.21
N ARG A 64 4.52 3.24 -4.93
CA ARG A 64 3.64 4.40 -4.85
C ARG A 64 2.34 3.97 -4.21
N TYR A 65 1.72 4.88 -3.48
CA TYR A 65 0.44 4.64 -2.82
C TYR A 65 -0.35 5.94 -2.73
N THR A 66 -1.65 5.84 -2.47
CA THR A 66 -2.52 6.99 -2.21
C THR A 66 -2.82 7.04 -0.71
N VAL A 67 -2.50 8.15 -0.07
CA VAL A 67 -2.95 8.48 1.29
C VAL A 67 -4.27 9.21 1.19
N ILE A 68 -5.26 8.70 1.91
CA ILE A 68 -6.58 9.30 2.07
C ILE A 68 -6.66 9.84 3.49
N ILE A 69 -6.75 11.16 3.59
CA ILE A 69 -6.99 11.87 4.85
C ILE A 69 -8.48 12.17 4.89
N GLY A 70 -9.17 11.50 5.81
CA GLY A 70 -10.61 11.63 6.04
C GLY A 70 -10.96 12.92 6.77
N GLN A 71 -12.12 12.91 7.45
CA GLN A 71 -12.54 14.04 8.28
C GLN A 71 -11.57 14.25 9.45
N ALA A 72 -11.55 15.45 10.02
CA ALA A 72 -10.69 15.77 11.15
C ALA A 72 -10.91 14.77 12.30
N GLY A 73 -9.86 14.02 12.65
CA GLY A 73 -9.88 12.97 13.68
C GLY A 73 -9.88 11.54 13.13
N GLU A 74 -10.11 11.32 11.83
CA GLU A 74 -9.93 10.01 11.22
C GLU A 74 -8.44 9.70 10.99
N PHE A 75 -8.03 8.46 11.26
CA PHE A 75 -6.68 8.02 10.94
C PHE A 75 -6.48 7.99 9.43
N PRO A 76 -5.36 8.53 8.92
CA PRO A 76 -5.06 8.49 7.50
C PRO A 76 -4.95 7.03 7.03
N ARG A 77 -5.56 6.73 5.89
CA ARG A 77 -5.53 5.39 5.28
C ARG A 77 -4.68 5.41 4.04
N ALA A 78 -3.92 4.35 3.82
CA ALA A 78 -3.14 4.19 2.59
C ALA A 78 -3.71 3.04 1.75
N GLN A 79 -3.81 3.27 0.44
CA GLN A 79 -4.36 2.31 -0.53
C GLN A 79 -3.66 2.45 -1.90
N ASP A 80 -4.13 1.68 -2.88
CA ASP A 80 -3.65 1.72 -4.28
C ASP A 80 -2.13 1.53 -4.40
N LEU A 81 -1.61 0.48 -3.76
CA LEU A 81 -0.17 0.16 -3.80
C LEU A 81 0.24 -0.26 -5.21
N VAL A 82 1.28 0.39 -5.76
CA VAL A 82 1.82 0.11 -7.09
C VAL A 82 3.35 0.12 -7.07
N LYS A 83 4.02 -0.78 -7.78
CA LYS A 83 5.48 -0.77 -7.93
C LYS A 83 5.97 0.49 -8.67
N SER A 84 6.97 1.17 -8.11
CA SER A 84 7.62 2.32 -8.71
C SER A 84 8.81 1.84 -9.54
N GLY A 85 8.59 1.52 -10.82
CA GLY A 85 9.68 1.13 -11.74
C GLY A 85 9.48 -0.16 -12.52
N ALA A 86 8.26 -0.71 -12.59
CA ALA A 86 7.93 -1.70 -13.61
C ALA A 86 7.92 -1.00 -14.99
N GLY A 87 9.10 -0.80 -15.57
CA GLY A 87 9.21 -0.66 -17.01
C GLY A 87 8.71 -1.96 -17.64
N SER A 88 7.90 -1.83 -18.69
CA SER A 88 7.53 -2.93 -19.58
C SER A 88 8.72 -3.85 -19.80
N SER A 89 8.67 -5.05 -19.24
CA SER A 89 9.47 -6.16 -19.74
C SER A 89 8.54 -6.94 -20.66
N SER A 90 8.35 -6.38 -21.86
CA SER A 90 7.92 -7.15 -23.01
C SER A 90 9.11 -8.01 -23.43
N VAL A 91 8.95 -9.33 -23.43
CA VAL A 91 9.67 -10.27 -24.29
C VAL A 91 8.61 -11.08 -25.01
#